data_AF-A0AB36FRL8-F1
#
_entry.id   AF-A0AB36FRL8-F1
#
_cell.length_a   1.000
_cell.length_b   1.000
_cell.length_c   1.000
_cell.angle_alpha   90.00
_cell.angle_beta   90.00
_cell.angle_gamma   90.00
#
_symmetry.space_group_name_H-M   'P 1'
#
loop_
_entity.id
_entity.type
_entity.pdbx_description
1 polymer ?
#
loop_
_entity_poly.entity_id
_entity_poly.type
_entity_poly.pdbx_seq_one_letter_code
_entity_poly.pdbx_strand_id
1 'polypeptide(L)'
;MSQPSVQPKDLLADGQLKQGIKTALVALLQARAFLETITPYYTEISQRAISKIEPVVEDNSLNRDTIPERIGAPIINVDDLYLANEETAAAIYADIKTHMHIKGFTPSKPENCAFLEARTLVREAEHLLIKAMEPYTGISTTMLYQPTQRTKYFELVLKCLVPLAKQTGVELNLYAGITKNQPQAS
;
A
#
# COMPACT_ATOMS: atom_id res chain seq x y z
N MET A 1 -15.58 -1.42 34.13
CA MET A 1 -14.30 -2.16 34.23
C MET A 1 -13.22 -1.28 33.63
N SER A 2 -12.33 -0.74 34.44
CA SER A 2 -11.24 0.12 33.96
C SER A 2 -10.20 -0.75 33.25
N GLN A 3 -9.94 -0.50 31.97
CA GLN A 3 -8.81 -1.15 31.29
C GLN A 3 -7.52 -0.79 32.06
N PRO A 4 -6.61 -1.74 32.30
CA PRO A 4 -5.32 -1.44 32.90
C PRO A 4 -4.61 -0.39 32.05
N SER A 5 -4.04 0.66 32.67
CA SER A 5 -3.34 1.70 31.93
C SER A 5 -2.08 1.09 31.32
N VAL A 6 -2.06 0.87 30.02
CA VAL A 6 -0.87 0.39 29.32
C VAL A 6 0.16 1.51 29.30
N GLN A 7 1.35 1.22 29.81
CA GLN A 7 2.49 2.13 29.91
C GLN A 7 3.48 1.82 28.77
N PRO A 8 4.27 2.80 28.27
CA PRO A 8 5.25 2.56 27.21
C PRO A 8 6.25 1.43 27.51
N LYS A 9 6.60 1.23 28.79
CA LYS A 9 7.45 0.12 29.26
C LYS A 9 6.85 -1.27 28.98
N ASP A 10 5.54 -1.37 28.87
CA ASP A 10 4.84 -2.64 28.62
C ASP A 10 5.05 -3.11 27.18
N LEU A 11 5.51 -2.24 26.28
CA LEU A 11 5.89 -2.56 24.91
C LEU A 11 7.32 -3.12 24.80
N LEU A 12 8.05 -3.11 25.92
CA LEU A 12 9.44 -3.53 25.97
C LEU A 12 9.59 -4.96 26.55
N ALA A 13 10.64 -5.64 26.12
CA ALA A 13 11.22 -6.84 26.73
C ALA A 13 12.74 -6.61 26.77
N ASP A 14 13.33 -6.72 27.97
CA ASP A 14 14.78 -6.53 28.18
C ASP A 14 15.32 -5.18 27.66
N GLY A 15 14.52 -4.12 27.78
CA GLY A 15 14.88 -2.78 27.30
C GLY A 15 14.80 -2.58 25.79
N GLN A 16 14.30 -3.57 25.04
CA GLN A 16 14.05 -3.49 23.60
C GLN A 16 12.56 -3.64 23.28
N LEU A 17 12.12 -3.17 22.10
CA LEU A 17 10.76 -3.46 21.63
C LEU A 17 10.54 -4.98 21.56
N LYS A 18 9.39 -5.44 22.07
CA LYS A 18 8.99 -6.85 21.95
C LYS A 18 9.10 -7.30 20.49
N GLN A 19 9.65 -8.49 20.28
CA GLN A 19 10.02 -8.98 18.95
C GLN A 19 8.86 -8.91 17.94
N GLY A 20 7.64 -9.27 18.33
CA GLY A 20 6.47 -9.17 17.44
C GLY A 20 6.14 -7.74 17.01
N ILE A 21 6.26 -6.76 17.92
CA ILE A 21 6.06 -5.34 17.63
C ILE A 21 7.19 -4.83 16.73
N LYS A 22 8.44 -5.17 17.05
CA LYS A 22 9.62 -4.80 16.25
C LYS A 22 9.49 -5.30 14.82
N THR A 23 9.23 -6.60 14.63
CA THR A 23 9.09 -7.20 13.28
C THR A 23 7.94 -6.55 12.50
N ALA A 24 6.79 -6.34 13.12
CA ALA A 24 5.65 -5.71 12.45
C ALA A 24 5.90 -4.24 12.09
N LEU A 25 6.58 -3.49 12.96
CA LEU A 25 6.97 -2.10 12.71
C LEU A 25 7.94 -2.01 11.53
N VAL A 26 8.99 -2.83 11.52
CA VAL A 26 9.98 -2.86 10.42
C VAL A 26 9.31 -3.23 9.10
N ALA A 27 8.46 -4.26 9.10
CA ALA A 27 7.73 -4.67 7.91
C ALA A 27 6.85 -3.54 7.34
N LEU A 28 6.12 -2.82 8.20
CA LEU A 28 5.27 -1.70 7.76
C LEU A 28 6.10 -0.55 7.17
N LEU A 29 7.20 -0.20 7.83
CA LEU A 29 8.07 0.88 7.36
C LEU A 29 8.73 0.53 6.02
N GLN A 30 9.20 -0.71 5.85
CA GLN A 30 9.76 -1.19 4.58
C GLN A 30 8.71 -1.22 3.46
N ALA A 31 7.52 -1.73 3.75
CA ALA A 31 6.43 -1.78 2.78
C ALA A 31 6.00 -0.37 2.31
N ARG A 32 5.91 0.59 3.25
CA ARG A 32 5.61 2.00 2.93
C ARG A 32 6.73 2.66 2.13
N ALA A 33 7.98 2.45 2.51
CA ALA A 33 9.13 2.99 1.77
C ALA A 33 9.19 2.43 0.33
N PHE A 34 8.89 1.15 0.16
CA PHE A 34 8.80 0.55 -1.17
C PHE A 34 7.64 1.15 -1.99
N LEU A 35 6.45 1.29 -1.38
CA LEU A 35 5.30 1.93 -2.04
C LEU A 35 5.61 3.38 -2.45
N GLU A 36 6.26 4.16 -1.58
CA GLU A 36 6.71 5.51 -1.86
C GLU A 36 7.70 5.56 -3.03
N THR A 37 8.61 4.59 -3.12
CA THR A 37 9.58 4.47 -4.20
C THR A 37 8.92 4.15 -5.56
N ILE A 38 7.93 3.26 -5.57
CA ILE A 38 7.28 2.80 -6.82
C ILE A 38 6.21 3.77 -7.33
N THR A 39 5.59 4.58 -6.45
CA THR A 39 4.45 5.45 -6.77
C THR A 39 4.73 6.44 -7.91
N PRO A 40 5.84 7.20 -7.94
CA PRO A 40 6.10 8.16 -9.02
C PRO A 40 6.16 7.50 -10.40
N TYR A 41 6.78 6.32 -10.49
CA TYR A 41 6.86 5.56 -11.73
C TYR A 41 5.49 5.07 -12.20
N TYR A 42 4.69 4.55 -11.26
CA TYR A 42 3.34 4.12 -11.56
C TYR A 42 2.48 5.28 -12.06
N THR A 43 2.55 6.46 -11.42
CA THR A 43 1.81 7.65 -11.85
C THR A 43 2.21 8.09 -13.25
N GLU A 44 3.52 8.18 -13.55
CA GLU A 44 4.04 8.51 -14.89
C GLU A 44 3.52 7.54 -15.95
N ILE A 45 3.66 6.23 -15.70
CA ILE A 45 3.28 5.17 -16.65
C ILE A 45 1.76 5.15 -16.86
N SER A 46 0.99 5.31 -15.78
CA SER A 46 -0.48 5.33 -15.80
C SER A 46 -1.02 6.49 -16.62
N GLN A 47 -0.50 7.70 -16.41
CA GLN A 47 -0.89 8.88 -17.19
C GLN A 47 -0.56 8.71 -18.66
N ARG A 48 0.64 8.18 -18.97
CA ARG A 48 1.04 7.91 -20.34
C ARG A 48 0.13 6.86 -21.01
N ALA A 49 -0.25 5.80 -20.30
CA ALA A 49 -1.15 4.77 -20.82
C ALA A 49 -2.54 5.35 -21.13
N ILE A 50 -3.08 6.18 -20.24
CA ILE A 50 -4.35 6.89 -20.45
C ILE A 50 -4.26 7.82 -21.67
N SER A 51 -3.22 8.65 -21.76
CA SER A 51 -3.07 9.58 -22.89
C SER A 51 -2.87 8.89 -24.22
N LYS A 52 -2.39 7.63 -24.23
CA LYS A 52 -2.17 6.85 -25.45
C LYS A 52 -3.43 6.13 -25.92
N ILE A 53 -4.20 5.58 -24.98
CA ILE A 53 -5.37 4.73 -25.27
C ILE A 53 -6.66 5.55 -25.30
N GLU A 54 -6.69 6.71 -24.64
CA GLU A 54 -7.82 7.63 -24.57
C GLU A 54 -9.12 6.93 -24.16
N PRO A 55 -9.14 6.24 -23.00
CA PRO A 55 -10.30 5.50 -22.55
C PRO A 55 -11.51 6.43 -22.35
N VAL A 56 -12.71 5.90 -22.63
CA VAL A 56 -13.98 6.59 -22.42
C VAL A 56 -14.93 5.73 -21.60
N VAL A 57 -15.87 6.37 -20.91
CA VAL A 57 -16.95 5.70 -20.17
C VAL A 57 -17.85 4.91 -21.13
N GLU A 58 -18.03 3.61 -20.90
CA GLU A 58 -18.89 2.73 -21.71
C GLU A 58 -20.37 2.85 -21.33
N ASP A 59 -21.28 2.60 -22.29
CA ASP A 59 -22.71 2.40 -22.01
C ASP A 59 -22.94 1.03 -21.35
N ASN A 60 -22.78 0.98 -20.04
CA ASN A 60 -23.27 -0.12 -19.24
C ASN A 60 -24.80 0.02 -19.11
N SER A 61 -25.53 -0.50 -20.11
CA SER A 61 -26.99 -0.50 -20.20
C SER A 61 -27.73 -0.98 -18.92
N LEU A 62 -27.02 -1.68 -18.01
CA LEU A 62 -27.50 -2.17 -16.72
C LEU A 62 -27.34 -1.18 -15.54
N ASN A 63 -26.59 -0.07 -15.67
CA ASN A 63 -26.18 0.82 -14.55
C ASN A 63 -26.49 2.32 -14.77
N ARG A 64 -27.52 2.66 -15.56
CA ARG A 64 -27.85 4.06 -15.88
C ARG A 64 -28.24 4.92 -14.67
N ASP A 65 -28.68 4.33 -13.57
CA ASP A 65 -29.14 5.05 -12.38
C ASP A 65 -28.04 5.34 -11.33
N THR A 66 -26.85 4.74 -11.48
CA THR A 66 -25.77 4.81 -10.47
C THR A 66 -24.47 5.43 -10.97
N ILE A 67 -24.29 5.62 -12.27
CA ILE A 67 -23.08 6.25 -12.82
C ILE A 67 -23.37 7.74 -13.07
N PRO A 68 -22.79 8.66 -12.28
CA PRO A 68 -23.00 10.11 -12.44
C PRO A 68 -22.35 10.68 -13.72
N GLU A 69 -21.53 9.90 -14.41
CA GLU A 69 -20.71 10.33 -15.54
C GLU A 69 -21.39 10.03 -16.88
N ARG A 70 -21.21 10.95 -17.83
CA ARG A 70 -21.81 10.82 -19.16
C ARG A 70 -21.07 9.74 -19.94
N ILE A 71 -21.82 8.82 -20.56
CA ILE A 71 -21.29 7.86 -21.54
C ILE A 71 -20.46 8.59 -22.60
N GLY A 72 -19.32 8.01 -22.98
CA GLY A 72 -18.38 8.60 -23.92
C GLY A 72 -17.52 9.73 -23.35
N ALA A 73 -17.69 10.10 -22.07
CA ALA A 73 -16.79 11.03 -21.41
C ALA A 73 -15.38 10.42 -21.29
N PRO A 74 -14.32 11.23 -21.45
CA PRO A 74 -12.95 10.76 -21.33
C PRO A 74 -12.64 10.38 -19.87
N ILE A 75 -11.98 9.25 -19.70
CA ILE A 75 -11.44 8.79 -18.41
C ILE A 75 -10.02 9.31 -18.29
N ILE A 76 -9.79 10.21 -17.32
CA ILE A 76 -8.50 10.88 -17.12
C ILE A 76 -7.68 10.29 -15.95
N ASN A 77 -8.32 9.54 -15.06
CA ASN A 77 -7.65 8.88 -13.93
C ASN A 77 -7.71 7.36 -14.08
N VAL A 78 -6.62 6.69 -13.67
CA VAL A 78 -6.56 5.21 -13.70
C VAL A 78 -7.55 4.58 -12.72
N ASP A 79 -7.86 5.27 -11.62
CA ASP A 79 -8.84 4.79 -10.64
C ASP A 79 -10.27 4.72 -11.21
N ASP A 80 -10.54 5.41 -12.33
CA ASP A 80 -11.84 5.45 -13.00
C ASP A 80 -11.97 4.43 -14.14
N LEU A 81 -10.95 3.58 -14.37
CA LEU A 81 -10.95 2.58 -15.44
C LEU A 81 -12.03 1.50 -15.30
N TYR A 82 -12.63 1.34 -14.13
CA TYR A 82 -13.78 0.44 -13.93
C TYR A 82 -15.03 0.88 -14.72
N LEU A 83 -15.01 2.10 -15.27
CA LEU A 83 -16.06 2.65 -16.13
C LEU A 83 -15.80 2.43 -17.63
N ALA A 84 -14.60 1.98 -18.00
CA ALA A 84 -14.27 1.63 -19.37
C ALA A 84 -14.73 0.20 -19.70
N ASN A 85 -14.79 -0.13 -20.99
CA ASN A 85 -14.98 -1.52 -21.40
C ASN A 85 -13.79 -2.40 -21.00
N GLU A 86 -14.05 -3.70 -20.84
CA GLU A 86 -13.08 -4.67 -20.34
C GLU A 86 -11.81 -4.74 -21.22
N GLU A 87 -11.95 -4.67 -22.54
CA GLU A 87 -10.83 -4.72 -23.48
C GLU A 87 -9.89 -3.52 -23.32
N THR A 88 -10.47 -2.32 -23.18
CA THR A 88 -9.73 -1.06 -23.00
C THR A 88 -9.04 -1.05 -21.64
N ALA A 89 -9.75 -1.46 -20.58
CA ALA A 89 -9.16 -1.58 -19.25
C ALA A 89 -8.00 -2.60 -19.24
N ALA A 90 -8.17 -3.74 -19.90
CA ALA A 90 -7.14 -4.76 -20.04
C ALA A 90 -5.91 -4.26 -20.83
N ALA A 91 -6.11 -3.51 -21.91
CA ALA A 91 -5.03 -2.93 -22.70
C ALA A 91 -4.20 -1.91 -21.88
N ILE A 92 -4.88 -1.05 -21.11
CA ILE A 92 -4.21 -0.09 -20.22
C ILE A 92 -3.44 -0.83 -19.13
N TYR A 93 -4.06 -1.83 -18.50
CA TYR A 93 -3.41 -2.62 -17.47
C TYR A 93 -2.17 -3.38 -17.99
N ALA A 94 -2.25 -3.94 -19.20
CA ALA A 94 -1.11 -4.59 -19.86
C ALA A 94 0.03 -3.60 -20.14
N ASP A 95 -0.27 -2.41 -20.66
CA ASP A 95 0.72 -1.37 -20.93
C ASP A 95 1.44 -0.93 -19.64
N ILE A 96 0.68 -0.73 -18.54
CA ILE A 96 1.23 -0.40 -17.23
C ILE A 96 2.17 -1.50 -16.76
N LYS A 97 1.75 -2.76 -16.79
CA LYS A 97 2.57 -3.90 -16.34
C LYS A 97 3.89 -3.98 -17.09
N THR A 98 3.86 -3.91 -18.42
CA THR A 98 5.06 -3.96 -19.26
C THR A 98 6.05 -2.87 -18.90
N HIS A 99 5.57 -1.64 -18.69
CA HIS A 99 6.47 -0.50 -18.45
C HIS A 99 6.97 -0.44 -17.01
N MET A 100 6.17 -0.90 -16.05
CA MET A 100 6.65 -1.12 -14.67
C MET A 100 7.78 -2.14 -14.64
N HIS A 101 7.66 -3.22 -15.42
CA HIS A 101 8.73 -4.21 -15.55
C HIS A 101 10.00 -3.64 -16.19
N ILE A 102 9.86 -2.82 -17.25
CA ILE A 102 10.99 -2.11 -17.88
C ILE A 102 11.72 -1.18 -16.89
N LYS A 103 10.99 -0.54 -15.96
CA LYS A 103 11.60 0.29 -14.89
C LYS A 103 12.26 -0.55 -13.78
N GLY A 104 12.22 -1.87 -13.87
CA GLY A 104 12.86 -2.81 -12.93
C GLY A 104 11.97 -3.28 -11.79
N PHE A 105 10.66 -3.02 -11.85
CA PHE A 105 9.70 -3.51 -10.85
C PHE A 105 9.08 -4.83 -11.32
N THR A 106 9.55 -5.93 -10.75
CA THR A 106 9.08 -7.28 -11.09
C THR A 106 8.07 -7.76 -10.04
N PRO A 107 6.84 -8.15 -10.44
CA PRO A 107 5.88 -8.75 -9.52
C PRO A 107 6.29 -10.17 -9.13
N SER A 108 5.71 -10.67 -8.04
CA SER A 108 5.87 -12.06 -7.58
C SER A 108 5.32 -13.07 -8.59
N LYS A 109 4.30 -12.69 -9.36
CA LYS A 109 3.72 -13.51 -10.44
C LYS A 109 3.51 -12.71 -11.72
N PRO A 110 3.69 -13.30 -12.92
CA PRO A 110 3.61 -12.58 -14.20
C PRO A 110 2.25 -11.91 -14.46
N GLU A 111 1.16 -12.45 -13.92
CA GLU A 111 -0.19 -11.92 -14.06
C GLU A 111 -0.42 -10.63 -13.26
N ASN A 112 0.40 -10.35 -12.25
CA ASN A 112 0.19 -9.24 -11.33
C ASN A 112 0.84 -7.93 -11.80
N CYS A 113 0.38 -6.82 -11.24
CA CYS A 113 1.02 -5.52 -11.35
C CYS A 113 1.86 -5.26 -10.09
N ALA A 114 3.15 -4.95 -10.26
CA ALA A 114 4.07 -4.70 -9.14
C ALA A 114 3.58 -3.59 -8.19
N PHE A 115 2.89 -2.57 -8.73
CA PHE A 115 2.29 -1.51 -7.90
C PHE A 115 1.14 -2.03 -7.02
N LEU A 116 0.27 -2.89 -7.56
CA LEU A 116 -0.83 -3.49 -6.80
C LEU A 116 -0.31 -4.45 -5.71
N GLU A 117 0.75 -5.20 -6.01
CA GLU A 117 1.44 -6.01 -5.00
C GLU A 117 2.04 -5.15 -3.89
N ALA A 118 2.69 -4.02 -4.22
CA ALA A 118 3.22 -3.08 -3.23
C ALA A 118 2.12 -2.54 -2.30
N ARG A 119 0.95 -2.19 -2.85
CA ARG A 119 -0.22 -1.76 -2.04
C ARG A 119 -0.73 -2.88 -1.15
N THR A 120 -0.73 -4.12 -1.65
CA THR A 120 -1.14 -5.30 -0.88
C THR A 120 -0.19 -5.56 0.28
N LEU A 121 1.12 -5.48 0.03
CA LEU A 121 2.15 -5.62 1.05
C LEU A 121 2.00 -4.60 2.19
N VAL A 122 1.68 -3.34 1.87
CA VAL A 122 1.38 -2.33 2.90
C VAL A 122 0.19 -2.75 3.75
N ARG A 123 -0.90 -3.21 3.14
CA ARG A 123 -2.11 -3.66 3.87
C ARG A 123 -1.83 -4.85 4.79
N GLU A 124 -1.02 -5.80 4.33
CA GLU A 124 -0.59 -6.95 5.11
C GLU A 124 0.28 -6.53 6.30
N ALA A 125 1.26 -5.66 6.08
CA ALA A 125 2.13 -5.16 7.14
C ALA A 125 1.36 -4.31 8.17
N GLU A 126 0.38 -3.53 7.72
CA GLU A 126 -0.55 -2.81 8.59
C GLU A 126 -1.34 -3.77 9.48
N HIS A 127 -1.87 -4.85 8.92
CA HIS A 127 -2.59 -5.88 9.68
C HIS A 127 -1.70 -6.57 10.71
N LEU A 128 -0.45 -6.87 10.35
CA LEU A 128 0.53 -7.42 11.28
C LEU A 128 0.78 -6.47 12.46
N LEU A 129 0.91 -5.16 12.19
CA LEU A 129 1.12 -4.17 13.25
C LEU A 129 -0.11 -3.99 14.13
N ILE A 130 -1.32 -4.00 13.57
CA ILE A 130 -2.56 -3.99 14.36
C ILE A 130 -2.58 -5.19 15.30
N LYS A 131 -2.37 -6.41 14.79
CA LYS A 131 -2.34 -7.63 15.61
C LYS A 131 -1.28 -7.60 16.71
N ALA A 132 -0.08 -7.09 16.41
CA ALA A 132 1.00 -6.98 17.39
C ALA A 132 0.67 -5.97 18.50
N MET A 133 -0.11 -4.93 18.18
CA MET A 133 -0.47 -3.85 19.10
C MET A 133 -1.82 -4.07 19.80
N GLU A 134 -2.70 -4.93 19.29
CA GLU A 134 -4.03 -5.22 19.81
C GLU A 134 -4.04 -5.56 21.33
N PRO A 135 -3.10 -6.36 21.88
CA PRO A 135 -3.06 -6.61 23.33
C PRO A 135 -2.83 -5.35 24.19
N TYR A 136 -2.29 -4.28 23.59
CA TYR A 136 -1.90 -3.04 24.25
C TYR A 136 -2.87 -1.90 23.97
N THR A 137 -3.51 -1.91 22.81
CA THR A 137 -4.47 -0.87 22.40
C THR A 137 -5.92 -1.29 22.65
N GLY A 138 -6.18 -2.59 22.72
CA GLY A 138 -7.55 -3.14 22.68
C GLY A 138 -8.26 -2.91 21.35
N ILE A 139 -7.53 -2.50 20.30
CA ILE A 139 -8.08 -2.18 18.99
C ILE A 139 -7.69 -3.29 18.02
N SER A 140 -8.69 -3.99 17.50
CA SER A 140 -8.52 -5.05 16.49
C SER A 140 -8.72 -4.51 15.08
N THR A 141 -8.35 -5.31 14.07
CA THR A 141 -8.55 -4.95 12.66
C THR A 141 -10.02 -4.70 12.31
N THR A 142 -10.95 -5.40 12.96
CA THR A 142 -12.40 -5.25 12.72
C THR A 142 -12.95 -3.93 13.27
N MET A 143 -12.19 -3.22 14.10
CA MET A 143 -12.57 -1.90 14.61
C MET A 143 -12.08 -0.76 13.70
N LEU A 144 -11.31 -1.07 12.64
CA LEU A 144 -10.62 -0.10 11.79
C LEU A 144 -11.03 -0.21 10.31
N TYR A 145 -12.32 -0.51 10.05
CA TYR A 145 -12.87 -0.54 8.68
C TYR A 145 -12.96 0.84 8.03
N GLN A 146 -13.16 1.89 8.83
CA GLN A 146 -13.21 3.26 8.31
C GLN A 146 -11.79 3.75 7.97
N PRO A 147 -11.52 4.19 6.72
CA PRO A 147 -10.18 4.62 6.31
C PRO A 147 -9.60 5.73 7.21
N THR A 148 -10.42 6.70 7.60
CA THR A 148 -10.01 7.82 8.46
C THR A 148 -9.59 7.36 9.86
N GLN A 149 -10.29 6.39 10.44
CA GLN A 149 -9.94 5.81 11.74
C GLN A 149 -8.65 5.00 11.65
N ARG A 150 -8.50 4.22 10.58
CA ARG A 150 -7.29 3.44 10.30
C ARG A 150 -6.06 4.34 10.17
N THR A 151 -6.17 5.45 9.43
CA THR A 151 -5.08 6.44 9.31
C THR A 151 -4.71 7.01 10.67
N LYS A 152 -5.69 7.49 11.45
CA LYS A 152 -5.45 8.03 12.81
C LYS A 152 -4.79 7.00 13.73
N TYR A 153 -5.21 5.75 13.67
CA TYR A 153 -4.60 4.67 14.43
C TYR A 153 -3.12 4.52 14.11
N PHE A 154 -2.74 4.43 12.83
CA PHE A 154 -1.35 4.31 12.44
C PHE A 154 -0.53 5.55 12.76
N GLU A 155 -1.08 6.75 12.64
CA GLU A 155 -0.40 7.98 13.08
C GLU A 155 -0.02 7.93 14.57
N LEU A 156 -0.96 7.51 15.44
CA LEU A 156 -0.72 7.41 16.88
C LEU A 156 0.28 6.30 17.22
N VAL A 157 0.08 5.11 16.65
CA VAL A 157 0.96 3.96 16.89
C VAL A 157 2.38 4.25 16.43
N LEU A 158 2.58 4.85 15.25
CA LEU A 158 3.91 5.18 14.75
C LEU A 158 4.56 6.32 15.54
N LYS A 159 3.80 7.34 15.97
CA LYS A 159 4.29 8.39 16.88
C LYS A 159 4.78 7.84 18.22
N CYS A 160 4.24 6.70 18.67
CA CYS A 160 4.70 6.02 19.87
C CYS A 160 5.91 5.11 19.59
N LEU A 161 5.80 4.22 18.61
CA LEU A 161 6.77 3.15 18.39
C LEU A 161 8.08 3.62 17.76
N VAL A 162 8.06 4.60 16.85
CA VAL A 162 9.29 5.05 16.17
C VAL A 162 10.25 5.73 17.14
N PRO A 163 9.82 6.67 18.01
CA PRO A 163 10.70 7.22 19.06
C PRO A 163 11.20 6.15 20.03
N LEU A 164 10.33 5.21 20.42
CA LEU A 164 10.71 4.13 21.33
C LEU A 164 11.75 3.19 20.72
N ALA A 165 11.63 2.87 19.42
CA ALA A 165 12.63 2.12 18.68
C ALA A 165 13.99 2.84 18.65
N LYS A 166 14.00 4.17 18.43
CA LYS A 166 15.22 4.98 18.43
C LYS A 166 15.91 5.00 19.80
N GLN A 167 15.14 5.15 20.87
CA GLN A 167 15.65 5.15 22.25
C GLN A 167 16.24 3.79 22.65
N THR A 168 15.74 2.70 22.08
CA THR A 168 16.15 1.33 22.40
C THR A 168 17.21 0.78 21.44
N GLY A 169 17.76 1.62 20.55
CA GLY A 169 18.82 1.23 19.61
C GLY A 169 18.38 0.24 18.54
N VAL A 170 17.07 0.14 18.25
CA VAL A 170 16.56 -0.73 17.19
C VAL A 170 16.87 -0.09 15.84
N GLU A 171 17.73 -0.74 15.06
CA GLU A 171 17.93 -0.39 13.66
C GLU A 171 16.65 -0.63 12.87
N LEU A 172 15.99 0.46 12.48
CA LEU A 172 14.91 0.47 11.51
C LEU A 172 15.54 0.49 10.11
N ASN A 173 16.25 -0.57 9.73
CA ASN A 173 16.92 -0.66 8.43
C ASN A 173 15.89 -0.65 7.29
N LEU A 174 15.68 0.53 6.69
CA LEU A 174 14.72 0.76 5.60
C LEU A 174 15.20 0.23 4.23
N TYR A 175 16.40 -0.37 4.13
CA TYR A 175 17.07 -0.63 2.85
C TYR A 175 17.15 -2.12 2.43
N ALA A 176 16.69 -3.07 3.23
CA ALA A 176 16.93 -4.50 2.97
C ALA A 176 16.02 -5.15 1.91
N GLY A 177 15.05 -4.42 1.31
CA GLY A 177 14.04 -4.99 0.42
C GLY A 177 14.03 -4.46 -1.02
N ILE A 178 14.90 -3.52 -1.38
CA ILE A 178 14.91 -2.92 -2.72
C ILE A 178 15.92 -3.66 -3.60
N THR A 179 15.57 -4.86 -4.06
CA THR A 179 16.30 -5.47 -5.19
C THR A 179 15.88 -4.77 -6.47
N LYS A 180 16.53 -3.64 -6.76
CA LYS A 180 16.60 -3.16 -8.14
C LYS A 180 17.52 -4.14 -8.86
N ASN A 181 16.96 -5.03 -9.69
CA ASN A 181 17.81 -5.82 -10.59
C ASN A 181 18.51 -4.80 -11.50
N GLN A 182 19.78 -4.54 -11.23
CA GLN A 182 20.63 -3.82 -12.18
C GLN A 182 20.69 -4.69 -13.44
N PRO A 183 20.42 -4.13 -14.63
CA PRO A 183 20.71 -4.85 -15.85
C PRO A 183 22.21 -5.14 -15.87
N GLN A 184 22.57 -6.42 -15.92
CA GLN A 184 23.93 -6.83 -16.22
C GLN A 184 24.23 -6.31 -17.62
N ALA A 185 25.11 -5.32 -17.71
CA ALA A 185 25.67 -4.89 -18.97
C ALA A 185 26.37 -6.10 -19.61
N SER A 186 25.84 -6.54 -20.74
CA SER A 186 26.51 -7.47 -21.67
C SER A 186 27.27 -6.66 -22.70
#